data_AF-A0A6J7GNB1-F1
#
_entry.id   AF-A0A6J7GNB1-F1
#
_cell.length_a   1.000
_cell.length_b   1.000
_cell.length_c   1.000
_cell.angle_alpha   90.00
_cell.angle_beta   90.00
_cell.angle_gamma   90.00
#
_symmetry.space_group_name_H-M   'P 1'
#
loop_
_entity.id
_entity.type
_entity.pdbx_description
1 polymer ?
#
loop_
_entity_poly.entity_id
_entity_poly.type
_entity_poly.pdbx_seq_one_letter_code
_entity_poly.pdbx_strand_id
1 'polypeptide(L)'
;MDKVDGKGRTAALWHERFSNFNENVRMVAAKYPTILFEARKAEFLNDRRFLAFDRLHMNPEGHRRLANAVLEGLGYEFDEKWRIPLPQAKKKNKIIKLITNLAWITIFLLPWIWRRIRGKSSGDGRNAKYSQPIDWPAR
;
A
#
# COMPACT_ATOMS: atom_id res chain seq x y z
N MET A 1 -16.46 -0.61 5.38
CA MET A 1 -15.96 0.31 4.33
C MET A 1 -14.52 0.67 4.57
N ASP A 2 -13.68 0.60 3.55
CA ASP A 2 -12.25 0.89 3.64
C ASP A 2 -12.04 2.40 3.42
N LYS A 3 -11.25 3.03 4.29
CA LYS A 3 -11.19 4.49 4.39
C LYS A 3 -9.96 5.05 3.68
N VAL A 4 -10.21 5.96 2.75
CA VAL A 4 -9.27 6.96 2.22
C VAL A 4 -9.34 8.19 3.12
N ASP A 5 -8.20 8.80 3.45
CA ASP A 5 -8.21 10.08 4.15
C ASP A 5 -8.72 11.21 3.24
N GLY A 6 -9.71 11.97 3.69
CA GLY A 6 -10.20 13.14 2.97
C GLY A 6 -11.69 13.41 3.16
N LYS A 7 -12.16 14.52 2.59
CA LYS A 7 -13.59 14.88 2.52
C LYS A 7 -13.92 15.33 1.09
N GLY A 8 -15.17 15.15 0.68
CA GLY A 8 -15.68 15.60 -0.61
C GLY A 8 -15.77 14.51 -1.68
N ARG A 9 -16.26 14.88 -2.86
CA ARG A 9 -16.68 13.95 -3.94
C ARG A 9 -15.57 13.05 -4.45
N THR A 10 -14.36 13.59 -4.62
CA THR A 10 -13.20 12.81 -5.07
C THR A 10 -12.78 11.76 -4.05
N ALA A 11 -12.77 12.12 -2.76
CA ALA A 11 -12.49 11.17 -1.70
C ALA A 11 -13.55 10.06 -1.68
N ALA A 12 -14.84 10.42 -1.76
CA ALA A 12 -15.95 9.47 -1.84
C ALA A 12 -15.81 8.49 -3.02
N LEU A 13 -15.44 8.98 -4.21
CA LEU A 13 -15.19 8.12 -5.37
C LEU A 13 -14.03 7.14 -5.11
N TRP A 14 -12.92 7.60 -4.52
CA TRP A 14 -11.81 6.72 -4.19
C TRP A 14 -12.20 5.69 -3.13
N HIS A 15 -12.94 6.10 -2.09
CA HIS A 15 -13.48 5.19 -1.08
C HIS A 15 -14.31 4.07 -1.69
N GLU A 16 -15.22 4.41 -2.60
CA GLU A 16 -16.06 3.44 -3.30
C GLU A 16 -15.21 2.46 -4.11
N ARG A 17 -14.26 2.96 -4.91
CA ARG A 17 -13.41 2.11 -5.75
C ARG A 17 -12.55 1.14 -4.94
N PHE A 18 -11.91 1.62 -3.87
CA PHE A 18 -11.10 0.76 -3.00
C PHE A 18 -11.96 -0.23 -2.22
N SER A 19 -13.12 0.20 -1.71
CA SER A 19 -14.04 -0.69 -0.99
C SER A 19 -14.56 -1.79 -1.91
N ASN A 20 -14.97 -1.47 -3.14
CA ASN A 20 -15.45 -2.44 -4.11
C ASN A 20 -14.34 -3.44 -4.50
N PHE A 21 -13.11 -2.96 -4.72
CA PHE A 21 -11.98 -3.82 -4.99
C PHE A 21 -11.73 -4.79 -3.83
N ASN A 22 -11.61 -4.28 -2.60
CA ASN A 22 -11.34 -5.10 -1.42
C ASN A 22 -12.48 -6.09 -1.13
N GLU A 23 -13.73 -5.70 -1.36
CA GLU A 23 -14.88 -6.61 -1.20
C GLU A 23 -14.83 -7.75 -2.20
N ASN A 24 -14.52 -7.46 -3.47
CA ASN A 24 -14.33 -8.51 -4.48
C ASN A 24 -13.17 -9.46 -4.11
N VAL A 25 -12.06 -8.93 -3.57
CA VAL A 25 -10.95 -9.76 -3.08
C VAL A 25 -11.42 -10.67 -1.93
N ARG A 26 -12.16 -10.14 -0.95
CA ARG A 26 -12.74 -10.93 0.15
C ARG A 26 -13.67 -12.01 -0.34
N MET A 27 -14.57 -11.68 -1.26
CA MET A 27 -15.51 -12.63 -1.86
C MET A 27 -14.79 -13.78 -2.56
N VAL A 28 -13.76 -13.49 -3.36
CA VAL A 28 -12.98 -14.52 -4.05
C VAL A 28 -12.19 -15.36 -3.04
N ALA A 29 -11.56 -14.73 -2.05
CA ALA A 29 -10.79 -15.44 -1.03
C ALA A 29 -11.67 -16.41 -0.22
N ALA A 30 -12.92 -16.03 0.08
CA ALA A 30 -13.88 -16.89 0.80
C ALA A 30 -14.33 -18.12 -0.01
N LYS A 31 -14.20 -18.09 -1.34
CA LYS A 31 -14.60 -19.19 -2.24
C LYS A 31 -13.56 -20.31 -2.33
N TYR A 32 -12.30 -20.02 -2.01
CA TYR A 32 -11.18 -20.93 -2.20
C TYR A 32 -10.41 -21.14 -0.90
N PRO A 33 -9.67 -22.25 -0.74
CA PRO A 33 -8.81 -22.47 0.42
C PRO A 33 -7.59 -21.52 0.37
N THR A 34 -7.82 -20.25 0.71
CA THR A 34 -6.84 -19.17 0.65
C THR A 34 -6.69 -18.49 1.99
N ILE A 35 -5.48 -18.00 2.25
CA ILE A 35 -5.20 -17.15 3.40
C ILE A 35 -5.31 -15.70 2.94
N LEU A 36 -6.29 -14.98 3.48
CA LEU A 36 -6.46 -13.55 3.22
C LEU A 36 -5.87 -12.71 4.35
N PHE A 37 -4.81 -11.96 4.02
CA PHE A 37 -4.27 -10.93 4.90
C PHE A 37 -5.17 -9.68 4.86
N GLU A 38 -6.11 -9.60 5.80
CA GLU A 38 -7.08 -8.50 5.87
C GLU A 38 -6.44 -7.21 6.40
N ALA A 39 -6.25 -6.24 5.50
CA ALA A 39 -5.67 -4.93 5.83
C ALA A 39 -6.48 -4.15 6.88
N ARG A 40 -7.81 -4.34 6.98
CA ARG A 40 -8.62 -3.72 8.05
C ARG A 40 -8.18 -4.16 9.45
N LYS A 41 -7.67 -5.38 9.61
CA LYS A 41 -7.16 -5.85 10.92
C LYS A 41 -5.81 -5.22 11.28
N ALA A 42 -5.18 -4.51 10.34
CA ALA A 42 -3.89 -3.86 10.49
C ALA A 42 -3.92 -2.39 10.01
N GLU A 43 -5.03 -1.66 10.21
CA GLU A 43 -5.20 -0.27 9.75
C GLU A 43 -4.08 0.67 10.19
N PHE A 44 -3.41 0.40 11.31
CA PHE A 44 -2.27 1.19 11.77
C PHE A 44 -1.09 1.20 10.78
N LEU A 45 -0.98 0.20 9.90
CA LEU A 45 0.04 0.16 8.83
C LEU A 45 -0.18 1.24 7.76
N ASN A 46 -1.36 1.88 7.73
CA ASN A 46 -1.64 3.02 6.85
C ASN A 46 -0.93 4.32 7.30
N ASP A 47 -0.23 4.32 8.45
CA ASP A 47 0.56 5.47 8.88
C ASP A 47 1.62 5.82 7.82
N ARG A 48 1.60 7.07 7.36
CA ARG A 48 2.54 7.60 6.35
C ARG A 48 4.02 7.42 6.72
N ARG A 49 4.34 7.21 7.99
CA ARG A 49 5.69 6.92 8.48
C ARG A 49 6.17 5.51 8.13
N PHE A 50 5.29 4.63 7.68
CA PHE A 50 5.63 3.34 7.10
C PHE A 50 5.81 3.38 5.58
N LEU A 51 5.59 4.53 4.94
CA LEU A 51 5.81 4.70 3.51
C LEU A 51 7.20 5.26 3.22
N ALA A 52 7.72 4.92 2.05
CA ALA A 52 8.92 5.50 1.47
C ALA A 52 8.69 6.97 1.07
N PHE A 53 9.74 7.63 0.60
CA PHE A 53 9.70 9.06 0.24
C PHE A 53 8.70 9.38 -0.88
N ASP A 54 8.36 8.40 -1.72
CA ASP A 54 7.36 8.52 -2.78
C ASP A 54 5.91 8.46 -2.27
N ARG A 55 5.70 8.16 -0.98
CA ARG A 55 4.38 8.06 -0.33
C ARG A 55 3.47 7.00 -0.94
N LEU A 56 4.03 6.00 -1.60
CA LEU A 56 3.29 4.89 -2.22
C LEU A 56 3.79 3.54 -1.72
N HIS A 57 5.11 3.31 -1.80
CA HIS A 57 5.68 2.03 -1.38
C HIS A 57 5.95 2.03 0.12
N MET A 58 5.94 0.86 0.75
CA MET A 58 6.39 0.75 2.13
C MET A 58 7.90 1.01 2.23
N ASN A 59 8.33 1.59 3.35
CA ASN A 59 9.73 1.68 3.72
C ASN A 59 10.17 0.41 4.50
N PRO A 60 11.45 0.27 4.90
CA PRO A 60 11.92 -0.93 5.59
C PRO A 60 11.13 -1.30 6.85
N GLU A 61 10.71 -0.32 7.66
CA GLU A 61 9.92 -0.61 8.88
C GLU A 61 8.49 -1.06 8.53
N GLY A 62 7.86 -0.44 7.52
CA GLY A 62 6.57 -0.89 7.00
C GLY A 62 6.63 -2.33 6.49
N HIS A 63 7.66 -2.65 5.70
CA HIS A 63 7.90 -4.00 5.20
C HIS A 63 8.21 -4.99 6.33
N ARG A 64 8.99 -4.60 7.35
CA ARG A 64 9.28 -5.45 8.50
C ARG A 64 7.99 -5.87 9.21
N ARG A 65 7.06 -4.93 9.44
CA ARG A 65 5.78 -5.22 10.10
C ARG A 65 4.85 -6.05 9.23
N LEU A 66 4.77 -5.73 7.93
CA LEU A 66 4.01 -6.54 6.98
C LEU A 66 4.53 -7.97 6.90
N ALA A 67 5.85 -8.17 6.90
CA ALA A 67 6.46 -9.50 6.92
C ALA A 67 6.07 -10.28 8.19
N ASN A 68 6.08 -9.64 9.36
CA ASN A 68 5.63 -10.28 10.61
C ASN A 68 4.14 -10.62 10.60
N ALA A 69 3.29 -9.75 10.03
CA ALA A 69 1.87 -10.06 9.82
C ALA A 69 1.70 -11.29 8.91
N VAL A 70 2.53 -11.42 7.86
CA VAL A 70 2.52 -12.58 6.97
C VAL A 70 2.99 -13.85 7.68
N LEU A 71 4.10 -13.78 8.41
CA LEU A 71 4.63 -14.91 9.18
C LEU A 71 3.60 -15.44 10.19
N GLU A 72 2.98 -14.54 10.94
CA GLU A 72 1.93 -14.91 11.88
C GLU A 72 0.73 -15.57 11.20
N GLY A 73 0.22 -15.02 10.10
CA GLY A 73 -0.93 -15.62 9.40
C GLY A 73 -0.60 -16.97 8.74
N LEU A 74 0.68 -17.26 8.54
CA LEU A 74 1.18 -18.56 8.08
C LEU A 74 1.54 -19.51 9.23
N GLY A 75 1.48 -19.07 10.50
CA GLY A 75 1.85 -19.87 11.66
C GLY A 75 3.36 -20.07 11.85
N TYR A 76 4.20 -19.21 11.25
CA TYR A 76 5.65 -19.19 11.47
C TYR A 76 6.02 -18.28 12.64
N GLU A 77 7.27 -18.39 13.11
CA GLU A 77 7.84 -17.47 14.12
C GLU A 77 7.76 -16.01 13.64
N PHE A 78 7.32 -15.11 14.52
CA PHE A 78 7.18 -13.69 14.25
C PHE A 78 7.42 -12.85 15.51
N ASP A 79 7.74 -11.57 15.33
CA ASP A 79 7.87 -10.57 16.39
C ASP A 79 6.50 -9.95 16.71
N GLU A 80 5.89 -10.33 17.84
CA GLU A 80 4.59 -9.82 18.32
C GLU A 80 4.52 -8.29 18.41
N LYS A 81 5.66 -7.60 18.55
CA LYS A 81 5.74 -6.14 18.61
C LYS A 81 5.35 -5.48 17.29
N TRP A 82 5.17 -6.23 16.20
CA TRP A 82 4.76 -5.70 14.90
C TRP A 82 3.46 -4.89 14.95
N ARG A 83 2.58 -5.21 15.91
CA ARG A 83 1.29 -4.51 16.14
C ARG A 83 1.39 -3.23 16.97
N ILE A 84 2.50 -3.01 17.68
CA ILE A 84 2.63 -1.87 18.59
C ILE A 84 2.62 -0.58 17.76
N PRO A 85 1.59 0.29 17.89
CA PRO A 85 1.52 1.51 17.09
C PRO A 85 2.75 2.38 17.31
N LEU A 86 3.15 3.13 16.28
CA LEU A 86 4.21 4.11 16.45
C LEU A 86 3.78 5.16 17.48
N PRO A 87 4.72 5.67 18.31
CA PRO A 87 4.42 6.75 19.24
C PRO A 87 3.88 7.97 18.48
N GLN A 88 3.16 8.84 19.18
CA GLN A 88 2.58 10.02 18.55
C GLN A 88 3.64 10.84 17.80
N ALA A 89 3.34 11.19 16.54
CA ALA A 89 4.26 11.98 15.74
C ALA A 89 4.41 13.39 16.32
N LYS A 90 5.66 13.88 16.42
CA LYS A 90 5.94 15.27 16.76
C LYS A 90 5.32 16.20 15.69
N LYS A 91 4.75 17.32 16.13
CA LYS A 91 4.21 18.33 15.20
C LYS A 91 5.35 18.87 14.33
N LYS A 92 5.24 18.70 13.01
CA LYS A 92 6.19 19.29 12.06
C LYS A 92 5.90 20.78 11.89
N ASN A 93 6.95 21.57 11.69
CA ASN A 93 6.82 22.96 11.28
C ASN A 93 6.00 23.05 9.97
N LYS A 94 5.01 23.96 9.93
CA LYS A 94 4.10 24.12 8.79
C LYS A 94 4.85 24.46 7.49
N ILE A 95 5.90 25.27 7.56
CA ILE A 95 6.72 25.68 6.40
C ILE A 95 7.45 24.46 5.84
N ILE A 96 8.12 23.68 6.70
CA ILE A 96 8.81 22.45 6.28
C ILE A 96 7.82 21.48 5.61
N LYS A 97 6.62 21.33 6.18
CA LYS A 97 5.56 20.49 5.60
C LYS A 97 5.16 20.96 4.19
N LEU A 98 4.99 22.26 3.99
CA LEU A 98 4.65 22.84 2.70
C LEU A 98 5.74 22.57 1.66
N ILE A 99 7.00 22.89 1.98
CA ILE A 99 8.15 22.68 1.09
C ILE A 99 8.27 21.19 0.71
N THR A 100 8.17 20.30 1.69
CA THR A 100 8.24 18.84 1.46
C THR A 100 7.09 18.33 0.59
N ASN A 101 5.91 18.95 0.68
CA ASN A 101 4.78 18.59 -0.19
C ASN A 101 4.99 19.08 -1.62
N LEU A 102 5.47 20.31 -1.81
CA LEU A 102 5.76 20.84 -3.14
C LEU A 102 6.84 20.01 -3.83
N ALA A 103 7.93 19.69 -3.14
CA ALA A 103 8.98 18.83 -3.66
C ALA A 103 8.44 17.44 -4.06
N TRP A 104 7.53 16.86 -3.27
CA TRP A 104 6.92 15.58 -3.63
C TRP A 104 6.02 15.68 -4.88
N ILE A 105 5.24 16.77 -5.00
CA ILE A 105 4.39 17.01 -6.17
C ILE A 105 5.24 17.11 -7.43
N THR A 106 6.34 17.85 -7.39
CA THR A 106 7.22 18.07 -8.54
C THR A 106 7.98 16.81 -8.94
N ILE A 107 8.50 16.06 -7.97
CA ILE A 107 9.35 14.89 -8.23
C ILE A 107 8.52 13.64 -8.59
N PHE A 108 7.35 13.42 -7.97
CA PHE A 108 6.59 12.18 -8.11
C PHE A 108 5.25 12.34 -8.82
N LEU A 109 4.41 13.27 -8.34
CA LEU A 109 3.02 13.34 -8.81
C LEU A 109 2.91 13.88 -10.24
N LEU A 110 3.55 15.01 -10.54
CA LEU A 110 3.45 15.63 -11.87
C LEU A 110 3.99 14.70 -12.97
N PRO A 111 5.16 14.05 -12.85
CA PRO A 111 5.62 13.10 -13.84
C PRO A 111 4.68 11.91 -14.02
N TRP A 112 4.03 11.44 -12.95
CA TRP A 112 3.04 10.36 -13.04
C TRP A 112 1.79 10.80 -13.80
N ILE A 113 1.21 11.98 -13.49
CA ILE A 113 0.06 12.54 -14.23
C ILE A 113 0.40 12.68 -15.72
N TRP A 114 1.57 13.24 -16.02
CA TRP A 114 2.04 13.44 -17.39
C TRP A 114 2.20 12.13 -18.18
N ARG A 115 2.60 11.03 -17.54
CA ARG A 115 2.60 9.70 -18.17
C ARG A 115 1.18 9.22 -18.42
N ARG A 116 0.29 9.31 -17.43
CA ARG A 116 -1.10 8.83 -17.52
C ARG A 116 -1.90 9.52 -18.62
N ILE A 117 -1.78 10.84 -18.75
CA ILE A 117 -2.48 11.60 -19.82
C ILE A 117 -2.01 11.16 -21.21
N ARG A 118 -0.74 10.76 -21.35
CA ARG A 118 -0.18 10.27 -22.62
C ARG A 118 -0.37 8.76 -22.83
N GLY A 119 -1.18 8.11 -21.99
CA GLY A 119 -1.39 6.66 -22.05
C GLY A 119 -0.15 5.83 -21.75
N LYS A 120 0.92 6.41 -21.17
CA LYS A 120 2.17 5.70 -20.85
C LYS A 120 2.11 5.04 -19.48
N SER A 121 2.53 3.78 -19.42
CA SER A 121 2.67 2.99 -18.18
C SER A 121 4.13 2.86 -17.76
N SER A 122 4.37 2.60 -16.46
CA SER A 122 5.70 2.20 -15.97
C SER A 122 6.12 0.81 -16.46
N GLY A 123 5.16 0.04 -16.99
CA GLY A 123 5.35 -1.26 -17.62
C GLY A 123 5.68 -1.21 -19.12
N ASP A 124 5.57 -0.06 -19.78
CA ASP A 124 5.79 0.04 -21.22
C ASP A 124 7.22 -0.39 -21.59
N GLY A 125 7.35 -1.28 -22.58
CA GLY A 125 8.63 -1.81 -23.03
C GLY A 125 9.33 -2.76 -22.04
N ARG A 126 8.69 -3.11 -20.91
CA ARG A 126 9.22 -4.14 -20.01
C ARG A 126 8.86 -5.53 -20.53
N ASN A 127 9.85 -6.41 -20.58
CA ASN A 127 9.62 -7.84 -20.80
C ASN A 127 9.29 -8.53 -19.47
N ALA A 128 8.47 -9.58 -19.55
CA ALA A 128 8.18 -10.40 -18.39
C ALA A 128 9.46 -11.08 -17.88
N LYS A 129 9.59 -11.24 -16.56
CA LYS A 129 10.71 -12.00 -15.96
C LYS A 129 10.77 -13.43 -16.51
N TYR A 130 9.60 -14.01 -16.77
CA TYR A 130 9.41 -15.28 -17.48
C TYR A 130 8.41 -15.05 -18.61
N SER A 131 8.78 -15.39 -19.84
CA SER A 131 7.91 -15.24 -21.02
C SER A 131 6.84 -16.32 -21.12
N GLN A 132 7.01 -17.42 -20.38
CA GLN A 132 6.06 -18.51 -20.23
C GLN A 132 5.86 -18.77 -18.73
N PRO A 133 4.70 -19.31 -18.33
CA PRO A 133 4.50 -19.84 -16.99
C PRO A 133 5.62 -20.81 -16.64
N ILE A 134 6.18 -20.69 -15.44
CA ILE A 134 7.16 -21.63 -14.92
C ILE A 134 6.48 -22.53 -13.89
N ASP A 135 6.92 -23.78 -13.83
CA ASP A 135 6.53 -24.67 -12.74
C ASP A 135 7.17 -24.13 -11.46
N TRP A 136 6.31 -23.76 -10.52
CA TRP A 136 6.73 -23.42 -9.17
C TRP A 136 6.70 -24.70 -8.34
N PRO A 137 7.80 -25.08 -7.66
CA PRO A 137 7.75 -26.24 -6.79
C PRO A 137 6.71 -25.96 -5.70
N ALA A 138 5.60 -26.71 -5.75
CA ALA A 138 4.65 -26.74 -4.65
C ALA A 138 5.42 -27.19 -3.40
N ARG A 139 5.24 -26.47 -2.29
CA ARG A 139 5.80 -26.87 -1.00
C ARG A 139 5.16 -28.17 -0.53
#